data_AF-A0A6P9CJ34-F1
#
_entry.id   AF-A0A6P9CJ34-F1
#
_cell.length_a   1.000
_cell.length_b   1.000
_cell.length_c   1.000
_cell.angle_alpha   90.00
_cell.angle_beta   90.00
_cell.angle_gamma   90.00
#
_symmetry.space_group_name_H-M   'P 1'
#
loop_
_entity.id
_entity.type
_entity.pdbx_description
1 polymer ?
#
loop_
_entity_poly.entity_id
_entity_poly.type
_entity_poly.pdbx_seq_one_letter_code
_entity_poly.pdbx_strand_id
1 'polypeptide(L)'
;MGEASLQDTIIVDCLTNAFYSYHMSVTAENVAKQWKVTREEQDQHAVMSQNKAENVQKGEYFDKEIVPVVGPSRKEVKPDEHPHHGCNLETVSKLKPCFITDGTGTVTAANASSWFVEQFKDKS
;
A
#
# COMPACT_ATOMS: atom_id res chain seq x y z
N MET A 1 31.45 -15.65 -19.26
CA MET A 1 29.97 -15.54 -19.26
C MET A 1 29.59 -14.94 -17.92
N GLY A 2 28.94 -13.77 -17.92
CA GLY A 2 28.62 -13.00 -16.71
C GLY A 2 27.24 -13.36 -16.16
N GLU A 3 26.98 -12.97 -14.92
CA GLU A 3 25.67 -13.12 -14.29
C GLU A 3 24.62 -12.25 -15.00
N ALA A 4 23.43 -12.83 -15.20
CA ALA A 4 22.24 -12.12 -15.62
C ALA A 4 21.19 -12.24 -14.51
N SER A 5 20.68 -11.11 -14.03
CA SER A 5 19.62 -11.08 -13.03
C SER A 5 18.24 -11.07 -13.70
N LEU A 6 17.33 -11.91 -13.22
CA LEU A 6 15.93 -11.85 -13.60
C LEU A 6 15.28 -10.71 -12.81
N GLN A 7 14.85 -9.66 -13.53
CA GLN A 7 14.27 -8.47 -12.93
C GLN A 7 12.76 -8.49 -13.03
N ASP A 8 12.10 -8.05 -11.95
CA ASP A 8 10.67 -7.80 -11.92
C ASP A 8 10.40 -6.44 -12.57
N THR A 9 9.64 -6.44 -13.67
CA THR A 9 9.33 -5.23 -14.43
C THR A 9 8.46 -4.25 -13.66
N ILE A 10 7.58 -4.71 -12.78
CA ILE A 10 6.74 -3.83 -11.95
C ILE A 10 7.64 -3.05 -10.98
N ILE A 11 8.61 -3.73 -10.37
CA ILE A 11 9.53 -3.10 -9.43
C ILE A 11 10.43 -2.09 -10.15
N VAL A 12 11.05 -2.49 -11.27
CA VAL A 12 12.03 -1.65 -11.97
C VAL A 12 11.37 -0.48 -12.69
N ASP A 13 10.26 -0.70 -13.39
CA ASP A 13 9.67 0.33 -14.25
C ASP A 13 8.69 1.25 -13.50
N CYS A 14 8.01 0.77 -12.45
CA CYS A 14 6.92 1.51 -11.80
C CYS A 14 7.20 1.91 -10.33
N LEU A 15 7.96 1.10 -9.57
CA LEU A 15 8.11 1.28 -8.12
C LEU A 15 9.53 1.68 -7.68
N THR A 16 10.46 1.80 -8.63
CA THR A 16 11.84 2.24 -8.39
C THR A 16 12.03 3.65 -8.91
N ASN A 17 12.69 4.50 -8.12
CA ASN A 17 13.06 5.83 -8.58
C ASN A 17 14.06 5.73 -9.74
N ALA A 18 13.70 6.16 -10.94
CA ALA A 18 14.59 6.10 -12.10
C ALA A 18 15.88 6.91 -11.94
N PHE A 19 15.90 7.94 -11.07
CA PHE A 19 17.07 8.81 -10.88
C PHE A 19 18.03 8.33 -9.80
N TYR A 20 17.49 7.67 -8.77
CA TYR A 20 18.27 7.32 -7.58
C TYR A 20 18.26 5.81 -7.28
N SER A 21 17.59 5.01 -8.11
CA SER A 21 17.55 3.55 -8.07
C SER A 21 17.18 2.94 -6.71
N TYR A 22 16.39 3.65 -5.91
CA TYR A 22 15.83 3.14 -4.66
C TYR A 22 14.30 3.07 -4.72
N HIS A 23 13.75 2.13 -3.95
CA HIS A 23 12.31 1.85 -3.92
C HIS A 23 11.52 3.07 -3.40
N MET A 24 10.33 3.32 -3.94
CA MET A 24 9.47 4.44 -3.53
C MET A 24 9.07 4.42 -2.04
N SER A 25 9.17 3.30 -1.35
CA SER A 25 9.00 3.31 0.11
C SER A 25 10.09 4.11 0.83
N VAL A 26 11.30 4.16 0.29
CA VAL A 26 12.40 4.95 0.84
C VAL A 26 12.17 6.44 0.58
N THR A 27 11.51 6.83 -0.51
CA THR A 27 11.10 8.24 -0.70
C THR A 27 10.09 8.64 0.37
N ALA A 28 9.11 7.78 0.68
CA ALA A 28 8.11 8.02 1.73
C ALA A 28 8.77 8.21 3.11
N GLU A 29 9.75 7.38 3.46
CA GLU A 29 10.53 7.52 4.71
C GLU A 29 11.35 8.83 4.73
N ASN A 30 11.92 9.24 3.61
CA ASN A 30 12.66 10.50 3.51
C ASN A 30 11.74 11.71 3.72
N VAL A 31 10.54 11.68 3.13
CA VAL A 31 9.51 12.72 3.33
C VAL A 31 9.04 12.73 4.80
N ALA A 32 8.76 11.57 5.39
CA ALA A 32 8.38 11.46 6.79
C ALA A 32 9.44 12.07 7.72
N LYS A 33 10.73 11.79 7.47
CA LYS A 33 11.85 12.38 8.22
C LYS A 33 11.98 13.89 8.02
N GLN A 34 11.87 14.37 6.77
CA GLN A 34 12.01 15.79 6.45
C GLN A 34 10.91 16.65 7.09
N TRP A 35 9.67 16.13 7.09
CA TRP A 35 8.50 16.82 7.61
C TRP A 35 8.13 16.43 9.04
N LYS A 36 8.94 15.55 9.67
CA LYS A 36 8.74 15.03 11.03
C LYS A 36 7.36 14.39 11.23
N VAL A 37 6.85 13.72 10.20
CA VAL A 37 5.59 12.98 10.29
C VAL A 37 5.83 11.72 11.10
N THR A 38 5.17 11.64 12.24
CA THR A 38 5.31 10.51 13.17
C THR A 38 4.63 9.25 12.62
N ARG A 39 5.03 8.10 13.14
CA ARG A 39 4.40 6.83 12.79
C ARG A 39 2.91 6.82 13.16
N GLU A 40 2.60 7.40 14.31
CA GLU A 40 1.24 7.49 14.84
C GLU A 40 0.34 8.33 13.92
N GLU A 41 0.83 9.45 13.40
CA GLU A 41 0.10 10.28 12.43
C GLU A 41 -0.16 9.54 11.11
N GLN A 42 0.83 8.79 10.61
CA GLN A 42 0.67 7.96 9.41
C GLN A 42 -0.40 6.88 9.62
N ASP A 43 -0.37 6.20 10.76
CA ASP A 43 -1.32 5.14 11.11
C ASP A 43 -2.73 5.69 11.35
N GLN A 44 -2.86 6.85 12.01
CA GLN A 44 -4.15 7.54 12.18
C GLN A 44 -4.76 7.93 10.84
N HIS A 45 -3.95 8.47 9.92
CA HIS A 45 -4.41 8.82 8.58
C HIS A 45 -4.84 7.57 7.78
N ALA A 46 -4.08 6.48 7.87
CA ALA A 46 -4.42 5.21 7.23
C ALA A 46 -5.77 4.65 7.73
N VAL A 47 -5.97 4.59 9.04
CA VAL A 47 -7.24 4.13 9.65
C VAL A 47 -8.39 5.05 9.24
N MET A 48 -8.18 6.37 9.25
CA MET A 48 -9.19 7.33 8.79
C MET A 48 -9.57 7.09 7.32
N SER A 49 -8.58 6.83 6.46
CA SER A 49 -8.80 6.54 5.04
C SER A 49 -9.62 5.26 4.85
N GLN A 50 -9.26 4.18 5.54
CA GLN A 50 -9.98 2.90 5.51
C GLN A 50 -11.43 3.05 5.98
N ASN A 51 -11.66 3.77 7.08
CA ASN A 51 -13.01 4.02 7.61
C ASN A 51 -13.84 4.90 6.66
N LYS A 52 -13.23 5.87 5.98
CA LYS A 52 -13.90 6.65 4.93
C LYS A 52 -14.28 5.75 3.75
N ALA A 53 -13.37 4.92 3.26
CA ALA A 53 -13.64 3.98 2.17
C ALA A 53 -14.80 3.02 2.53
N GLU A 54 -14.79 2.46 3.74
CA GLU A 54 -15.88 1.62 4.26
C GLU A 54 -17.23 2.34 4.28
N ASN A 55 -17.28 3.59 4.73
CA ASN A 55 -18.52 4.38 4.76
C ASN A 55 -19.03 4.69 3.35
N VAL A 56 -18.14 5.00 2.42
CA VAL A 56 -18.50 5.32 1.03
C VAL A 56 -18.99 4.07 0.30
N GLN A 57 -18.40 2.90 0.56
CA GLN A 57 -18.90 1.61 0.06
C GLN A 57 -20.26 1.25 0.63
N LYS A 58 -20.47 1.41 1.95
CA LYS A 58 -21.78 1.16 2.58
C LYS A 58 -22.87 2.13 2.13
N GLY A 59 -22.49 3.34 1.76
CA GLY A 59 -23.40 4.37 1.27
C GLY A 59 -23.66 4.34 -0.24
N GLU A 60 -23.17 3.33 -0.96
CA GLU A 60 -23.39 3.14 -2.41
C GLU A 60 -22.93 4.33 -3.28
N TYR A 61 -22.02 5.17 -2.78
CA TYR A 61 -21.60 6.39 -3.49
C TYR A 61 -20.80 6.09 -4.77
N PHE A 62 -20.05 4.98 -4.79
CA PHE A 62 -19.24 4.58 -5.94
C PHE A 62 -20.03 3.84 -7.03
N ASP A 63 -21.31 3.53 -6.82
CA ASP A 63 -22.12 2.80 -7.80
C ASP A 63 -22.30 3.54 -9.12
N LYS A 64 -22.12 4.86 -9.13
CA LYS A 64 -22.20 5.70 -10.34
C LYS A 64 -20.88 5.80 -11.10
N GLU A 65 -19.75 5.53 -10.45
CA GLU A 65 -18.41 5.69 -11.02
C GLU A 65 -17.79 4.35 -11.42
N ILE A 66 -18.17 3.26 -10.76
CA ILE A 66 -17.62 1.93 -11.04
C ILE A 66 -18.42 1.24 -12.15
N VAL A 67 -17.75 0.96 -13.26
CA VAL A 67 -18.25 0.08 -14.31
C VAL A 67 -17.89 -1.37 -13.95
N PRO A 68 -18.88 -2.27 -13.78
CA PRO A 68 -18.61 -3.66 -13.43
C PRO A 68 -17.84 -4.36 -14.55
N VAL A 69 -16.81 -5.12 -14.17
CA VAL A 69 -15.99 -5.90 -15.10
C VAL A 69 -16.34 -7.38 -14.95
N VAL A 70 -16.66 -8.04 -16.06
CA VAL A 70 -16.96 -9.48 -16.09
C VAL A 70 -15.65 -10.25 -16.23
N GLY A 71 -15.28 -10.99 -15.19
CA GLY A 71 -14.10 -11.83 -15.22
C GLY A 71 -14.27 -13.10 -16.08
N PRO A 72 -13.17 -13.84 -16.35
CA PRO A 72 -13.21 -15.09 -17.12
C PRO A 72 -14.15 -16.16 -16.54
N SER A 73 -14.39 -16.10 -15.23
CA SER A 73 -15.32 -16.96 -14.48
C SER A 73 -16.80 -16.53 -14.60
N ARG A 74 -17.11 -15.52 -15.42
CA ARG A 74 -18.42 -14.84 -15.53
C ARG A 74 -18.95 -14.26 -14.21
N LYS A 75 -18.08 -14.10 -13.21
CA LYS A 75 -18.38 -13.31 -12.01
C LYS A 75 -18.13 -11.84 -12.31
N GLU A 76 -19.11 -11.02 -12.00
CA GLU A 76 -18.96 -9.57 -12.02
C GLU A 76 -18.14 -9.13 -10.81
N VAL A 77 -17.03 -8.42 -11.07
CA VAL A 77 -16.26 -7.72 -10.05
C VAL A 77 -16.70 -6.26 -10.09
N LYS A 78 -17.27 -5.79 -8.98
CA LYS A 78 -17.85 -4.44 -8.85
C LYS A 78 -17.36 -3.72 -7.58
N PRO A 79 -17.41 -4.28 -6.37
CA PRO A 79 -16.87 -3.56 -5.22
C PRO A 79 -15.34 -3.50 -5.28
N ASP A 80 -14.77 -2.39 -4.81
CA ASP A 80 -13.32 -2.31 -4.53
C ASP A 80 -12.98 -3.32 -3.41
N GLU A 81 -12.07 -4.24 -3.68
CA GLU A 81 -11.70 -5.33 -2.77
C GLU A 81 -10.65 -4.90 -1.74
N HIS A 82 -10.05 -3.72 -1.92
CA HIS A 82 -8.92 -3.31 -1.11
C HIS A 82 -9.28 -2.77 0.30
N PRO A 83 -10.40 -2.06 0.52
CA PRO A 83 -10.77 -1.56 1.83
C PRO A 83 -10.90 -2.68 2.89
N HIS A 84 -10.16 -2.53 3.99
CA HIS A 84 -10.26 -3.42 5.14
C HIS A 84 -11.30 -2.87 6.12
N HIS A 85 -12.49 -3.46 6.10
CA HIS A 85 -13.57 -3.09 7.01
C HIS A 85 -13.16 -3.29 8.49
N GLY A 86 -13.52 -2.33 9.33
CA GLY A 86 -13.20 -2.38 10.77
C GLY A 86 -11.72 -2.15 11.09
N CYS A 87 -10.99 -1.46 10.21
CA CYS A 87 -9.61 -1.06 10.45
C CYS A 87 -9.54 -0.22 11.74
N ASN A 88 -8.65 -0.60 12.66
CA ASN A 88 -8.49 0.07 13.94
C ASN A 88 -7.01 0.36 14.23
N LEU A 89 -6.78 1.35 15.10
CA LEU A 89 -5.42 1.80 15.39
C LEU A 89 -4.60 0.75 16.16
N GLU A 90 -5.27 -0.14 16.91
CA GLU A 90 -4.60 -1.17 17.70
C GLU A 90 -4.02 -2.30 16.85
N THR A 91 -4.66 -2.64 15.73
CA THR A 91 -4.15 -3.64 14.78
C THR A 91 -3.07 -3.04 13.89
N VAL A 92 -3.26 -1.80 13.45
CA VAL A 92 -2.32 -1.08 12.58
C VAL A 92 -1.00 -0.77 13.29
N SER A 93 -1.05 -0.32 14.54
CA SER A 93 0.16 0.01 15.32
C SER A 93 1.05 -1.20 15.61
N LYS A 94 0.50 -2.42 15.59
CA LYS A 94 1.26 -3.68 15.78
C LYS A 94 2.02 -4.11 14.53
N LEU A 95 1.76 -3.51 13.38
CA LEU A 95 2.41 -3.88 12.14
C LEU A 95 3.86 -3.42 12.11
N LYS A 96 4.72 -4.32 11.64
CA LYS A 96 6.15 -4.06 11.47
C LYS A 96 6.39 -3.22 10.21
N PRO A 97 7.42 -2.37 10.19
CA PRO A 97 7.87 -1.70 8.97
C PRO A 97 8.18 -2.70 7.86
N CYS A 98 7.71 -2.43 6.64
CA CYS A 98 7.86 -3.34 5.50
C CYS A 98 9.20 -3.17 4.76
N PHE A 99 9.83 -1.99 4.86
CA PHE A 99 10.96 -1.63 4.00
C PHE A 99 12.26 -1.35 4.77
N ILE A 100 12.17 -0.63 5.90
CA ILE A 100 13.32 -0.39 6.77
C ILE A 100 13.12 -1.23 8.03
N THR A 101 13.80 -2.37 8.10
CA THR A 101 13.72 -3.31 9.23
C THR A 101 14.59 -2.94 10.43
N ASP A 102 15.44 -1.92 10.29
CA ASP A 102 16.36 -1.41 11.32
C ASP A 102 15.68 -0.61 12.44
N GLY A 103 14.35 -0.74 12.61
CA GLY A 103 13.57 -0.07 13.65
C GLY A 103 13.36 1.44 13.45
N THR A 104 14.01 2.06 12.47
CA THR A 104 13.81 3.48 12.09
C THR A 104 12.75 3.68 11.01
N GLY A 105 12.15 2.58 10.52
CA GLY A 105 11.10 2.60 9.52
C GLY A 105 9.75 3.00 10.12
N THR A 106 9.07 3.89 9.43
CA THR A 106 7.72 4.35 9.75
C THR A 106 6.66 3.80 8.79
N VAL A 107 7.07 3.31 7.61
CA VAL A 107 6.17 2.80 6.58
C VAL A 107 5.88 1.31 6.79
N THR A 108 4.60 0.98 6.98
CA THR A 108 4.07 -0.38 7.21
C THR A 108 3.04 -0.79 6.17
N ALA A 109 2.64 -2.06 6.22
CA ALA A 109 1.61 -2.60 5.35
C ALA A 109 0.25 -1.87 5.42
N ALA A 110 -0.04 -1.18 6.53
CA ALA A 110 -1.30 -0.47 6.69
C ALA A 110 -1.26 0.98 6.21
N ASN A 111 -0.10 1.63 6.25
CA ASN A 111 0.06 3.04 5.86
C ASN A 111 0.74 3.22 4.49
N ALA A 112 1.26 2.13 3.90
CA ALA A 112 1.69 2.07 2.51
C ALA A 112 0.52 1.77 1.58
N SER A 113 0.69 2.07 0.29
CA SER A 113 -0.26 1.59 -0.72
C SER A 113 -0.16 0.07 -0.87
N SER A 114 -1.30 -0.54 -1.17
CA SER A 114 -1.46 -2.00 -1.35
C SER A 114 -0.43 -2.64 -2.27
N TRP A 115 -0.18 -1.98 -3.39
CA TRP A 115 0.77 -2.39 -4.42
C TRP A 115 2.21 -2.48 -3.90
N PHE A 116 2.59 -1.66 -2.92
CA PHE A 116 3.89 -1.77 -2.26
C PHE A 116 4.00 -2.99 -1.34
N VAL A 117 2.88 -3.47 -0.82
CA VAL A 117 2.84 -4.52 0.21
C VAL A 117 2.75 -5.91 -0.41
N GLU A 118 1.97 -6.07 -1.47
CA GLU A 118 1.81 -7.36 -2.16
C GLU A 118 3.15 -7.88 -2.71
N GLN A 119 3.97 -6.99 -3.26
CA GLN A 119 5.28 -7.34 -3.83
C GLN A 119 6.32 -7.78 -2.79
N PHE A 120 6.09 -7.50 -1.50
CA PHE A 120 6.95 -7.95 -0.41
C PHE A 120 6.49 -9.26 0.23
N LYS A 121 5.20 -9.62 0.07
CA LYS A 121 4.69 -10.91 0.53
C LYS A 121 5.22 -12.07 -0.31
N ASP A 122 5.44 -11.87 -1.60
CA ASP A 122 6.01 -12.90 -2.49
C ASP A 122 7.52 -13.12 -2.30
N LYS A 123 8.19 -12.32 -1.45
CA LYS A 123 9.62 -12.43 -1.15
C LYS A 123 9.93 -12.99 0.25
N SER A 124 8.93 -13.40 1.02
CA SER A 124 9.05 -14.04 2.35
C SER A 124 8.61 -15.49 2.32
#